data_AF-B3MJ12-F1
#
_entry.id   AF-B3MJ12-F1
#
_cell.length_a   1.000
_cell.length_b   1.000
_cell.length_c   1.000
_cell.angle_alpha   90.00
_cell.angle_beta   90.00
_cell.angle_gamma   90.00
#
_symmetry.space_group_name_H-M   'P 1'
#
loop_
_entity.id
_entity.type
_entity.pdbx_description
1 polymer ?
#
loop_
_entity_poly.entity_id
_entity_poly.type
_entity_poly.pdbx_seq_one_letter_code
_entity_poly.pdbx_strand_id
1 'polypeptide(L)'
;MKSTIAGVALLLFVLNASSMSDAFVRNLPLSCYKCSGYICDAPAVATCGSSSDDQCYIEFNPDTGKVKNMGCRSDLDEEFVDDYFHYIQFCDGSKCNTADIIPTATKCIACDSSEDPNCATDPSKITLVGNCGVKPYTKCMVRVIRGHVVQRGCVSSLERQNLENCLAGVGSCRTCSGDFCNLKIDPADL
;
A
#
# COMPACT_ATOMS: atom_id res chain seq x y z
N MET A 1 -53.42 50.42 -38.82
CA MET A 1 -53.88 50.55 -37.43
C MET A 1 -53.38 49.36 -36.63
N LYS A 2 -52.63 49.66 -35.57
CA LYS A 2 -52.25 48.90 -34.35
C LYS A 2 -52.60 47.39 -34.23
N SER A 3 -51.56 46.58 -34.00
CA SER A 3 -51.32 45.74 -32.79
C SER A 3 -50.30 44.65 -33.15
N THR A 4 -49.04 44.69 -32.70
CA THR A 4 -48.54 44.19 -31.39
C THR A 4 -48.97 42.73 -31.17
N ILE A 5 -48.05 41.76 -31.17
CA ILE A 5 -47.33 41.26 -29.98
C ILE A 5 -46.05 40.54 -30.45
N ALA A 6 -44.88 41.03 -30.02
CA ALA A 6 -43.62 40.31 -30.09
C ALA A 6 -43.57 39.33 -28.91
N GLY A 7 -43.53 38.03 -29.21
CA GLY A 7 -43.36 36.99 -28.21
C GLY A 7 -41.97 37.06 -27.60
N VAL A 8 -41.88 37.45 -26.33
CA VAL A 8 -40.67 37.32 -25.53
C VAL A 8 -40.47 35.84 -25.25
N ALA A 9 -39.54 35.21 -25.97
CA ALA A 9 -39.03 33.90 -25.63
C ALA A 9 -38.31 34.01 -24.28
N LEU A 10 -39.00 33.61 -23.21
CA LEU A 10 -38.43 33.45 -21.89
C LEU A 10 -37.43 32.28 -21.94
N LEU A 11 -36.17 32.59 -22.22
CA LEU A 11 -35.06 31.66 -22.00
C LEU A 11 -34.98 31.40 -20.50
N LEU A 12 -35.65 30.34 -20.05
CA LEU A 12 -35.36 29.71 -18.77
C LEU A 12 -33.93 29.18 -18.86
N PHE A 13 -32.98 29.99 -18.39
CA PHE A 13 -31.67 29.48 -17.99
C PHE A 13 -31.91 28.50 -16.84
N VAL A 14 -31.92 27.21 -17.18
CA VAL A 14 -31.74 26.16 -16.18
C VAL A 14 -30.31 26.35 -15.66
N LEU A 15 -30.17 27.02 -14.52
CA LEU A 15 -28.93 26.98 -13.75
C LEU A 15 -28.73 25.51 -13.36
N ASN A 16 -27.88 24.83 -14.12
CA ASN A 16 -27.43 23.51 -13.76
C ASN A 16 -26.57 23.68 -12.51
N ALA A 17 -27.13 23.33 -11.35
CA ALA A 17 -26.38 23.19 -10.12
C ALA A 17 -25.54 21.91 -10.19
N SER A 18 -24.60 21.86 -11.13
CA SER A 18 -23.51 20.89 -11.10
C SER A 18 -22.49 21.37 -10.07
N SER A 19 -22.72 20.90 -8.84
CA SER A 19 -21.71 20.66 -7.81
C SER A 19 -20.70 21.79 -7.54
N MET A 20 -21.17 22.81 -6.83
CA MET A 20 -20.35 23.60 -5.88
C MET A 20 -19.87 22.73 -4.70
N SER A 21 -19.38 21.50 -4.95
CA SER A 21 -18.87 20.59 -3.92
C SER A 21 -17.38 20.28 -4.05
N ASP A 22 -16.72 20.67 -5.16
CA ASP A 22 -15.27 20.47 -5.33
C ASP A 22 -14.41 21.69 -4.94
N ALA A 23 -15.00 22.87 -4.77
CA ALA A 23 -14.27 24.09 -4.38
C ALA A 23 -14.21 24.31 -2.85
N PHE A 24 -14.75 23.38 -2.05
CA PHE A 24 -14.69 23.38 -0.58
C PHE A 24 -14.04 22.12 -0.03
N VAL A 25 -13.12 21.48 -0.76
CA VAL A 25 -12.07 20.73 -0.07
C VAL A 25 -11.11 21.78 0.46
N ARG A 26 -11.40 22.31 1.66
CA ARG A 26 -10.36 23.04 2.39
C ARG A 26 -9.17 22.08 2.47
N ASN A 27 -8.00 22.51 2.00
CA ASN A 27 -6.70 21.91 2.35
C ASN A 27 -6.56 22.01 3.87
N LEU A 28 -7.27 21.16 4.59
CA LEU A 28 -7.24 21.07 6.02
C LEU A 28 -5.85 20.52 6.35
N PRO A 29 -5.11 21.14 7.28
CA PRO A 29 -3.76 20.71 7.55
C PRO A 29 -3.77 19.23 7.96
N LEU A 30 -2.89 18.44 7.34
CA LEU A 30 -2.78 17.02 7.64
C LEU A 30 -2.52 16.85 9.15
N SER A 31 -3.15 15.86 9.75
CA SER A 31 -2.89 15.49 11.15
C SER A 31 -2.70 13.99 11.20
N CYS A 32 -1.73 13.51 11.95
CA CYS A 32 -1.40 12.09 12.06
C CYS A 32 -1.38 11.67 13.52
N TYR A 33 -1.55 10.37 13.77
CA TYR A 33 -1.18 9.80 15.06
C TYR A 33 0.34 9.84 15.21
N LYS A 34 0.82 10.26 16.37
CA LYS A 34 2.24 10.37 16.73
C LYS A 34 2.51 9.60 18.02
N CYS A 35 3.59 8.83 18.02
CA CYS A 35 4.12 8.14 19.19
C CYS A 35 5.58 7.74 18.95
N SER A 36 6.31 7.41 20.02
CA SER A 36 7.66 6.85 19.93
C SER A 36 7.95 5.82 21.01
N GLY A 37 8.63 4.74 20.65
CA GLY A 37 8.99 3.68 21.59
C GLY A 37 7.78 3.06 22.29
N TYR A 38 7.77 3.05 23.62
CA TYR A 38 6.76 2.33 24.42
C TYR A 38 5.41 3.04 24.53
N ILE A 39 5.28 4.29 24.09
CA ILE A 39 4.01 5.05 24.18
C ILE A 39 3.08 4.82 22.97
N CYS A 40 3.40 3.88 22.08
CA CYS A 40 2.59 3.59 20.89
C CYS A 40 1.33 2.76 21.14
N ASP A 41 1.04 2.39 22.40
CA ASP A 41 -0.26 1.81 22.79
C ASP A 41 -1.39 2.86 22.84
N ALA A 42 -1.04 4.14 22.97
CA ALA A 42 -1.98 5.27 23.03
C ALA A 42 -1.40 6.51 22.32
N PRO A 43 -1.33 6.52 20.98
CA PRO A 43 -0.72 7.62 20.23
C PRO A 43 -1.56 8.90 20.32
N ALA A 44 -0.88 10.05 20.37
CA ALA A 44 -1.52 11.36 20.36
C ALA A 44 -1.73 11.84 18.92
N VAL A 45 -2.73 12.69 18.67
CA VAL A 45 -2.90 13.33 17.36
C VAL A 45 -2.15 14.65 17.33
N ALA A 46 -1.37 14.88 16.28
CA ALA A 46 -0.72 16.17 16.03
C ALA A 46 -0.81 16.56 14.55
N THR A 47 -0.93 17.87 14.31
CA THR A 47 -0.86 18.45 12.96
C THR A 47 0.55 18.30 12.39
N CYS A 48 0.63 17.95 11.11
CA CYS A 48 1.87 17.87 10.35
C CYS A 48 2.37 19.25 9.91
N GLY A 49 3.59 19.29 9.40
CA GLY A 49 4.14 20.50 8.78
C GLY A 49 3.32 20.97 7.57
N SER A 50 3.67 22.15 7.05
CA SER A 50 2.90 22.85 6.01
C SER A 50 3.05 22.28 4.58
N SER A 51 3.66 21.11 4.39
CA SER A 51 3.81 20.52 3.05
C SER A 51 2.47 19.97 2.56
N SER A 52 2.08 20.35 1.34
CA SER A 52 0.83 19.88 0.71
C SER A 52 0.80 18.39 0.46
N ASP A 53 1.98 17.77 0.37
CA ASP A 53 2.16 16.38 -0.06
C ASP A 53 2.67 15.50 1.10
N ASP A 54 2.47 15.93 2.35
CA ASP A 54 2.84 15.14 3.52
C ASP A 54 1.99 13.88 3.65
N GLN A 55 2.51 12.87 4.32
CA GLN A 55 1.86 11.59 4.56
C GLN A 55 1.97 11.21 6.04
N CYS A 56 1.06 10.39 6.54
CA CYS A 56 1.30 9.75 7.84
C CYS A 56 2.17 8.51 7.67
N TYR A 57 2.92 8.14 8.70
CA TYR A 57 3.69 6.90 8.70
C TYR A 57 3.45 6.04 9.95
N ILE A 58 3.76 4.75 9.80
CA ILE A 58 3.99 3.78 10.87
C ILE A 58 5.35 3.13 10.62
N GLU A 59 6.25 3.21 11.59
CA GLU A 59 7.52 2.47 11.60
C GLU A 59 7.37 1.22 12.47
N PHE A 60 7.78 0.08 11.95
CA PHE A 60 7.79 -1.19 12.68
C PHE A 60 9.20 -1.50 13.21
N ASN A 61 9.28 -2.07 14.41
CA ASN A 61 10.53 -2.61 14.91
C ASN A 61 10.90 -3.88 14.10
N PRO A 62 12.13 -3.99 13.56
CA PRO A 62 12.51 -5.09 12.67
C PRO A 62 12.51 -6.45 13.36
N ASP A 63 12.84 -6.50 14.66
CA ASP A 63 12.96 -7.75 15.42
C ASP A 63 11.61 -8.29 15.89
N THR A 64 10.72 -7.38 16.31
CA THR A 64 9.44 -7.73 16.96
C THR A 64 8.22 -7.54 16.06
N GLY A 65 8.36 -6.76 14.98
CA GLY A 65 7.27 -6.39 14.08
C GLY A 65 6.16 -5.57 14.75
N LYS A 66 6.41 -4.99 15.95
CA LYS A 66 5.50 -4.09 16.66
C LYS A 66 5.68 -2.65 16.16
N VAL A 67 4.65 -1.82 16.34
CA VAL A 67 4.76 -0.37 16.09
C VAL A 67 5.83 0.21 17.00
N LYS A 68 6.79 0.91 16.39
CA LYS A 68 7.90 1.57 17.07
C LYS A 68 7.71 3.08 17.10
N ASN A 69 7.33 3.67 15.98
CA ASN A 69 7.08 5.10 15.85
C ASN A 69 5.90 5.36 14.89
N MET A 70 5.23 6.48 15.07
CA MET A 70 4.20 6.98 14.16
C MET A 70 4.38 8.49 14.03
N GLY A 71 4.06 9.05 12.86
CA GLY A 71 4.17 10.49 12.67
C GLY A 71 3.86 10.97 11.26
N CYS A 72 4.40 12.13 10.91
CA CYS A 72 4.32 12.70 9.57
C CYS A 72 5.59 12.37 8.78
N ARG A 73 5.50 12.13 7.47
CA ARG A 73 6.65 11.86 6.60
C ARG A 73 7.65 13.01 6.66
N SER A 74 7.17 14.25 6.78
CA SER A 74 8.01 15.44 6.95
C SER A 74 8.83 15.47 8.25
N ASP A 75 8.50 14.63 9.25
CA ASP A 75 9.31 14.50 10.47
C ASP A 75 10.54 13.59 10.27
N LEU A 76 10.60 12.84 9.16
CA LEU A 76 11.66 11.87 8.88
C LEU A 76 12.69 12.43 7.90
N ASP A 77 13.96 12.16 8.20
CA ASP A 77 15.06 12.40 7.28
C ASP A 77 14.97 11.47 6.04
N GLU A 78 15.42 11.94 4.87
CA GLU A 78 15.35 11.16 3.63
C GLU A 78 16.27 9.93 3.65
N GLU A 79 17.47 10.04 4.23
CA GLU A 79 18.40 8.92 4.39
C GLU A 79 17.79 7.86 5.31
N PHE A 80 17.13 8.29 6.40
CA PHE A 80 16.40 7.37 7.27
C PHE A 80 15.27 6.63 6.53
N VAL A 81 14.51 7.33 5.68
CA VAL A 81 13.45 6.69 4.90
C VAL A 81 14.02 5.69 3.90
N ASP A 82 15.16 5.99 3.25
CA ASP A 82 15.81 5.02 2.37
C ASP A 82 16.30 3.79 3.16
N ASP A 83 17.07 3.99 4.23
CA ASP A 83 17.66 2.92 5.03
C ASP A 83 16.60 2.00 5.65
N TYR A 84 15.49 2.57 6.12
CA TYR A 84 14.43 1.85 6.84
C TYR A 84 13.17 1.63 6.01
N PHE A 85 13.20 1.84 4.69
CA PHE A 85 12.05 1.69 3.81
C PHE A 85 11.30 0.36 4.01
N HIS A 86 12.05 -0.71 4.34
CA HIS A 86 11.49 -2.06 4.52
C HIS A 86 10.53 -2.18 5.70
N TYR A 87 10.59 -1.22 6.64
CA TYR A 87 9.86 -1.24 7.90
C TYR A 87 8.97 -0.02 8.11
N ILE A 88 8.78 0.81 7.07
CA ILE A 88 7.95 2.00 7.14
C ILE A 88 6.75 1.84 6.21
N GLN A 89 5.56 2.13 6.74
CA GLN A 89 4.33 2.19 5.98
C GLN A 89 3.81 3.62 5.95
N PHE A 90 3.68 4.17 4.75
CA PHE A 90 3.01 5.45 4.54
C PHE A 90 1.52 5.25 4.23
N CYS A 91 0.72 6.26 4.58
CA CYS A 91 -0.67 6.35 4.16
C CYS A 91 -1.07 7.82 3.94
N ASP A 92 -2.04 8.00 3.06
CA ASP A 92 -2.59 9.30 2.72
C ASP A 92 -3.86 9.62 3.52
N GLY A 93 -4.00 10.88 3.91
CA GLY A 93 -5.19 11.40 4.60
C GLY A 93 -5.01 11.57 6.12
N SER A 94 -5.83 12.46 6.68
CA SER A 94 -5.75 12.80 8.12
C SER A 94 -6.07 11.59 8.98
N LYS A 95 -5.18 11.28 9.93
CA LYS A 95 -5.31 10.20 10.92
C LYS A 95 -5.45 8.82 10.28
N CYS A 96 -4.86 8.60 9.10
CA CYS A 96 -4.92 7.33 8.38
C CYS A 96 -4.06 6.23 9.01
N ASN A 97 -3.04 6.60 9.78
CA ASN A 97 -2.13 5.66 10.41
C ASN A 97 -2.78 5.05 11.66
N THR A 98 -3.80 4.21 11.47
CA THR A 98 -4.50 3.50 12.56
C THR A 98 -4.05 2.05 12.65
N ALA A 99 -4.54 1.34 13.67
CA ALA A 99 -4.33 -0.10 13.79
C ALA A 99 -4.91 -0.89 12.59
N ASP A 100 -5.91 -0.35 11.89
CA ASP A 100 -6.60 -1.05 10.79
C ASP A 100 -5.72 -1.26 9.56
N ILE A 101 -4.72 -0.40 9.37
CA ILE A 101 -3.78 -0.52 8.24
C ILE A 101 -2.55 -1.36 8.59
N ILE A 102 -2.41 -1.81 9.84
CA ILE A 102 -1.30 -2.66 10.28
C ILE A 102 -1.51 -4.07 9.72
N PRO A 103 -0.63 -4.54 8.83
CA PRO A 103 -0.84 -5.82 8.17
C PRO A 103 -0.57 -6.98 9.13
N THR A 104 -1.38 -8.03 9.02
CA THR A 104 -1.20 -9.27 9.76
C THR A 104 -0.26 -10.21 9.02
N ALA A 105 0.39 -11.12 9.76
CA ALA A 105 1.26 -12.10 9.16
C ALA A 105 0.45 -13.07 8.28
N THR A 106 0.97 -13.39 7.10
CA THR A 106 0.38 -14.36 6.17
C THR A 106 1.31 -15.57 6.05
N LYS A 107 0.75 -16.77 5.90
CA LYS A 107 1.53 -17.96 5.53
C LYS A 107 1.61 -18.09 4.02
N CYS A 108 2.79 -18.33 3.49
CA CYS A 108 3.01 -18.51 2.05
C CYS A 108 3.82 -19.78 1.83
N ILE A 109 3.65 -20.47 0.69
CA ILE A 109 4.68 -21.43 0.29
C ILE A 109 5.94 -20.70 -0.17
N ALA A 110 7.10 -21.30 0.06
CA ALA A 110 8.38 -20.77 -0.40
C ALA A 110 9.13 -21.84 -1.22
N CYS A 111 9.55 -21.48 -2.43
CA CYS A 111 10.27 -22.39 -3.32
C CYS A 111 10.94 -21.67 -4.49
N ASP A 112 11.87 -22.35 -5.14
CA ASP A 112 12.53 -21.97 -6.39
C ASP A 112 12.46 -23.15 -7.36
N SER A 113 11.99 -22.94 -8.59
CA SER A 113 11.83 -24.01 -9.58
C SER A 113 13.14 -24.57 -10.15
N SER A 114 14.27 -23.90 -9.92
CA SER A 114 15.60 -24.44 -10.25
C SER A 114 16.06 -25.49 -9.22
N GLU A 115 15.49 -25.49 -8.02
CA GLU A 115 15.77 -26.45 -6.95
C GLU A 115 14.68 -27.53 -6.85
N ASP A 116 13.40 -27.13 -6.94
CA ASP A 116 12.25 -28.03 -6.93
C ASP A 116 11.30 -27.69 -8.09
N PRO A 117 11.24 -28.51 -9.17
CA PRO A 117 10.36 -28.30 -10.31
C PRO A 117 8.87 -28.19 -9.96
N ASN A 118 8.44 -28.72 -8.81
CA ASN A 118 7.06 -28.57 -8.34
C ASN A 118 6.71 -27.10 -8.08
N CYS A 119 7.69 -26.23 -7.81
CA CYS A 119 7.44 -24.81 -7.58
C CYS A 119 6.72 -24.13 -8.76
N ALA A 120 7.07 -24.54 -9.98
CA ALA A 120 6.41 -24.08 -11.21
C ALA A 120 5.20 -24.95 -11.57
N THR A 121 5.32 -26.28 -11.44
CA THR A 121 4.41 -27.25 -12.08
C THR A 121 3.29 -27.77 -11.17
N ASP A 122 3.55 -27.93 -9.88
CA ASP A 122 2.59 -28.44 -8.89
C ASP A 122 2.93 -27.94 -7.48
N PRO A 123 2.67 -26.65 -7.20
CA PRO A 123 3.06 -26.01 -5.95
C PRO A 123 2.34 -26.60 -4.73
N SER A 124 1.29 -27.42 -4.93
CA SER A 124 0.62 -28.15 -3.85
C SER A 124 1.51 -29.19 -3.17
N LYS A 125 2.61 -29.60 -3.81
CA LYS A 125 3.62 -30.51 -3.26
C LYS A 125 4.69 -29.81 -2.42
N ILE A 126 4.74 -28.48 -2.46
CA ILE A 126 5.71 -27.71 -1.68
C ILE A 126 5.30 -27.73 -0.21
N THR A 127 6.20 -28.23 0.64
CA THR A 127 5.98 -28.32 2.10
C THR A 127 6.66 -27.19 2.88
N LEU A 128 7.57 -26.45 2.24
CA LEU A 128 8.23 -25.30 2.86
C LEU A 128 7.26 -24.11 2.96
N VAL A 129 6.98 -23.70 4.19
CA VAL A 129 6.07 -22.59 4.50
C VAL A 129 6.85 -21.41 5.08
N GLY A 130 6.76 -20.25 4.45
CA GLY A 130 7.22 -18.97 4.97
C GLY A 130 6.14 -18.30 5.81
N ASN A 131 6.50 -17.89 7.04
CA ASN A 131 5.67 -17.04 7.88
C ASN A 131 6.01 -15.57 7.59
N CYS A 132 5.22 -14.90 6.76
CA CYS A 132 5.50 -13.55 6.28
C CYS A 132 5.05 -12.50 7.30
N GLY A 133 5.80 -12.38 8.39
CA GLY A 133 5.51 -11.48 9.51
C GLY A 133 6.19 -10.10 9.46
N VAL A 134 7.09 -9.90 8.50
CA VAL A 134 7.83 -8.64 8.34
C VAL A 134 6.89 -7.58 7.79
N LYS A 135 6.63 -6.55 8.60
CA LYS A 135 5.71 -5.46 8.27
C LYS A 135 6.47 -4.30 7.63
N PRO A 136 5.87 -3.61 6.64
CA PRO A 136 4.48 -3.77 6.19
C PRO A 136 4.24 -4.86 5.12
N TYR A 137 5.28 -5.56 4.69
CA TYR A 137 5.24 -6.42 3.51
C TYR A 137 4.90 -7.88 3.80
N THR A 138 3.74 -8.12 4.42
CA THR A 138 3.33 -9.47 4.87
C THR A 138 2.67 -10.35 3.80
N LYS A 139 2.58 -9.87 2.55
CA LYS A 139 1.91 -10.57 1.43
C LYS A 139 2.78 -11.70 0.88
N CYS A 140 2.13 -12.64 0.18
CA CYS A 140 2.84 -13.62 -0.64
C CYS A 140 3.19 -13.04 -2.01
N MET A 141 4.21 -13.60 -2.65
CA MET A 141 4.55 -13.34 -4.06
C MET A 141 4.70 -14.62 -4.87
N VAL A 142 4.48 -14.47 -6.17
CA VAL A 142 4.90 -15.37 -7.23
C VAL A 142 5.65 -14.52 -8.24
N ARG A 143 6.87 -14.92 -8.62
CA ARG A 143 7.62 -14.23 -9.66
C ARG A 143 8.31 -15.16 -10.62
N VAL A 144 8.42 -14.75 -11.87
CA VAL A 144 9.21 -15.40 -12.91
C VAL A 144 10.47 -14.57 -13.13
N ILE A 145 11.63 -15.17 -12.84
CA ILE A 145 12.93 -14.54 -13.09
C ILE A 145 13.50 -15.03 -14.44
N ARG A 146 14.61 -14.44 -14.88
CA ARG A 146 15.24 -14.78 -16.17
C ARG A 146 15.49 -16.30 -16.25
N GLY A 147 15.17 -16.89 -17.40
CA GLY A 147 15.30 -18.33 -17.62
C GLY A 147 14.07 -19.16 -17.22
N HIS A 148 12.89 -18.53 -17.08
CA HIS A 148 11.62 -19.18 -16.73
C HIS A 148 11.63 -19.88 -15.35
N VAL A 149 12.47 -19.38 -14.44
CA VAL A 149 12.50 -19.87 -13.06
C VAL A 149 11.37 -19.19 -12.28
N VAL A 150 10.47 -20.00 -11.72
CA VAL A 150 9.38 -19.55 -10.87
C VAL A 150 9.84 -19.57 -9.42
N GLN A 151 9.68 -18.45 -8.73
CA GLN A 151 9.92 -18.30 -7.31
C GLN A 151 8.64 -17.91 -6.59
N ARG A 152 8.40 -18.53 -5.43
CA ARG A 152 7.27 -18.24 -4.55
C ARG A 152 7.81 -17.94 -3.15
N GLY A 153 7.18 -17.03 -2.42
CA GLY A 153 7.60 -16.72 -1.06
C GLY A 153 6.90 -15.51 -0.46
N CYS A 154 7.50 -14.94 0.58
CA CYS A 154 7.09 -13.67 1.15
C CYS A 154 7.55 -12.52 0.25
N VAL A 155 6.73 -11.49 0.08
CA VAL A 155 7.16 -10.25 -0.58
C VAL A 155 8.35 -9.62 0.16
N SER A 156 8.31 -9.64 1.50
CA SER A 156 9.38 -9.11 2.35
C SER A 156 10.73 -9.82 2.23
N SER A 157 10.81 -11.01 1.62
CA SER A 157 12.11 -11.68 1.43
C SER A 157 12.86 -11.18 0.19
N LEU A 158 12.28 -10.25 -0.57
CA LEU A 158 12.90 -9.67 -1.75
C LEU A 158 13.81 -8.50 -1.37
N GLU A 159 14.96 -8.41 -2.05
CA GLU A 159 15.81 -7.21 -2.03
C GLU A 159 15.07 -5.99 -2.60
N ARG A 160 15.49 -4.79 -2.19
CA ARG A 160 14.81 -3.50 -2.46
C ARG A 160 14.27 -3.38 -3.89
N GLN A 161 15.13 -3.48 -4.90
CA GLN A 161 14.71 -3.30 -6.29
C GLN A 161 13.62 -4.30 -6.72
N ASN A 162 13.73 -5.55 -6.28
CA ASN A 162 12.76 -6.60 -6.60
C ASN A 162 11.46 -6.45 -5.82
N LEU A 163 11.56 -6.03 -4.55
CA LEU A 163 10.44 -5.70 -3.70
C LEU A 163 9.61 -4.57 -4.31
N GLU A 164 10.25 -3.45 -4.65
CA GLU A 164 9.61 -2.28 -5.28
C GLU A 164 8.93 -2.65 -6.60
N ASN A 165 9.65 -3.37 -7.47
CA ASN A 165 9.07 -3.85 -8.73
C ASN A 165 7.83 -4.72 -8.48
N CYS A 166 7.90 -5.65 -7.52
CA CYS A 166 6.78 -6.53 -7.21
C CYS A 166 5.58 -5.78 -6.63
N LEU A 167 5.81 -4.80 -5.76
CA LEU A 167 4.76 -3.96 -5.18
C LEU A 167 4.10 -3.07 -6.24
N ALA A 168 4.88 -2.59 -7.22
CA ALA A 168 4.39 -1.82 -8.34
C ALA A 168 3.67 -2.69 -9.41
N GLY A 169 3.73 -4.03 -9.29
CA GLY A 169 3.23 -4.94 -10.33
C GLY A 169 4.04 -4.87 -11.62
N VAL A 170 5.30 -4.44 -11.52
CA VAL A 170 6.25 -4.32 -12.63
C VAL A 170 7.15 -5.56 -12.66
N GLY A 171 7.51 -5.98 -13.87
CA GLY A 171 8.18 -7.26 -14.09
C GLY A 171 7.22 -8.43 -13.87
N SER A 172 7.69 -9.65 -14.10
CA SER A 172 6.87 -10.85 -13.92
C SER A 172 6.73 -11.20 -12.44
N CYS A 173 6.27 -10.28 -11.59
CA CYS A 173 6.03 -10.47 -10.16
C CYS A 173 4.61 -10.08 -9.80
N ARG A 174 3.93 -10.94 -9.04
CA ARG A 174 2.56 -10.73 -8.59
C ARG A 174 2.48 -10.99 -7.10
N THR A 175 1.71 -10.16 -6.40
CA THR A 175 1.46 -10.33 -4.97
C THR A 175 0.03 -10.78 -4.73
N CYS A 176 -0.20 -11.51 -3.64
CA CYS A 176 -1.53 -11.89 -3.20
C CYS A 176 -1.62 -11.84 -1.67
N SER A 177 -2.84 -11.80 -1.14
CA SER A 177 -3.12 -11.74 0.28
C SER A 177 -3.93 -12.96 0.73
N GLY A 178 -3.75 -13.36 1.99
CA GLY A 178 -4.37 -14.55 2.56
C GLY A 178 -3.45 -15.77 2.53
N ASP A 179 -3.66 -16.67 3.49
CA ASP A 179 -2.81 -17.85 3.67
C ASP A 179 -2.78 -18.72 2.42
N PHE A 180 -1.58 -19.08 2.00
CA PHE A 180 -1.25 -19.92 0.86
C PHE A 180 -1.86 -19.44 -0.47
N CYS A 181 -2.18 -18.15 -0.59
CA CYS A 181 -2.74 -17.57 -1.81
C CYS A 181 -1.82 -17.77 -3.03
N ASN A 182 -0.51 -17.94 -2.78
CA ASN A 182 0.50 -18.20 -3.79
C ASN A 182 0.62 -19.68 -4.19
N LEU A 183 -0.38 -20.53 -3.91
CA LEU A 183 -0.49 -21.87 -4.49
C LEU A 183 -1.06 -21.86 -5.92
N LYS A 184 -1.77 -20.80 -6.31
CA LYS A 184 -2.38 -20.73 -7.64
C LYS A 184 -1.29 -20.69 -8.72
N ILE A 185 -1.43 -21.53 -9.73
CA ILE A 185 -0.70 -21.40 -10.99
C ILE A 185 -1.48 -20.48 -11.91
N ASP A 186 -0.81 -19.47 -12.45
CA ASP A 186 -1.32 -18.63 -13.52
C ASP A 186 -0.68 -19.08 -14.84
N PRO A 187 -1.43 -19.23 -15.95
CA PRO A 187 -0.84 -19.57 -17.24
C PRO A 187 0.30 -18.64 -17.68
N ALA A 188 0.34 -17.40 -17.20
CA ALA A 188 1.43 -16.47 -17.46
C ALA A 188 2.75 -16.81 -16.74
N ASP A 189 2.74 -17.76 -15.79
CA ASP A 189 3.91 -18.21 -15.04
C ASP A 189 4.66 -19.38 -15.69
N LEU A 190 4.09 -19.98 -16.75
CA LEU A 190 4.57 -21.21 -17.39
C LEU A 190 5.36 -20.93 -18.68
#